data_AF-A0A4Q6AH92-F1
#
_entry.id   AF-A0A4Q6AH92-F1
#
_cell.length_a   1.000
_cell.length_b   1.000
_cell.length_c   1.000
_cell.angle_alpha   90.00
_cell.angle_beta   90.00
_cell.angle_gamma   90.00
#
_symmetry.space_group_name_H-M   'P 1'
#
loop_
_entity.id
_entity.type
_entity.pdbx_description
1 polymer ?
#
loop_
_entity_poly.entity_id
_entity_poly.type
_entity_poly.pdbx_seq_one_letter_code
_entity_poly.pdbx_strand_id
1 'polypeptide(L)'
;MWKSIAIAVLRYKTVLLILLFLATAFFGYQASQVKLGYDFAKAIPIDNPKYLQFERFKKTFGDNGGMLVIAAQTDRFFDSSFFNGFTALQRDLKNVKGIEGILSAP
;
A
#
# COMPACT_ATOMS: atom_id res chain seq x y z
N MET A 1 -27.10 42.77 3.01
CA MET A 1 -26.65 41.45 3.51
C MET A 1 -25.13 41.42 3.75
N TRP A 2 -24.30 41.66 2.73
CA TRP A 2 -22.83 41.68 2.85
C TRP A 2 -22.26 42.68 3.88
N LYS A 3 -22.84 43.89 3.98
CA LYS A 3 -22.46 44.86 5.03
C LYS A 3 -22.62 44.29 6.44
N SER A 4 -23.69 43.53 6.70
CA SER A 4 -23.96 42.96 8.03
C SER A 4 -22.92 41.89 8.38
N ILE A 5 -22.55 41.06 7.40
CA ILE A 5 -21.52 40.03 7.55
C ILE A 5 -20.15 40.68 7.83
N ALA A 6 -19.78 41.71 7.07
CA ALA A 6 -18.52 42.43 7.29
C ALA A 6 -18.44 43.06 8.69
N ILE A 7 -19.54 43.65 9.17
CA ILE A 7 -19.62 44.21 10.53
C ILE A 7 -19.50 43.10 11.58
N ALA A 8 -20.14 41.95 11.37
CA ALA A 8 -20.03 40.80 12.27
C ALA A 8 -18.59 40.26 12.34
N VAL A 9 -17.91 40.17 11.20
CA VAL A 9 -16.50 39.73 11.13
C VAL A 9 -15.58 40.69 11.86
N LEU A 10 -15.75 42.00 11.67
CA LEU A 10 -14.97 43.03 12.36
C LEU A 10 -15.22 43.05 13.87
N ARG A 11 -16.48 42.84 14.31
CA ARG A 11 -16.88 42.83 15.71
C ARG A 11 -16.36 41.61 16.47
N TYR A 12 -16.37 40.43 15.84
CA TYR A 12 -15.96 39.16 16.46
C TYR A 12 -14.59 38.66 15.97
N LYS A 13 -13.71 39.56 15.53
CA LYS A 13 -12.43 39.22 14.90
C LYS A 13 -11.60 38.19 15.69
N THR A 14 -11.51 38.36 17.00
CA THR A 14 -10.69 37.49 17.86
C THR A 14 -11.28 36.09 17.96
N VAL A 15 -12.60 36.00 18.09
CA VAL A 15 -13.32 34.71 18.14
C VAL A 15 -13.17 33.98 16.81
N LEU A 16 -13.33 34.68 15.69
CA LEU A 16 -13.18 34.10 14.36
C LEU A 16 -11.75 33.63 14.09
N LEU A 17 -10.74 34.38 14.53
CA LEU A 17 -9.34 33.98 14.38
C LEU A 17 -9.01 32.75 15.23
N ILE A 18 -9.52 32.65 16.46
CA ILE A 18 -9.36 31.46 17.30
C ILE A 18 -10.02 30.25 16.64
N LEU A 19 -11.26 30.41 16.15
CA LEU A 19 -12.00 29.34 15.51
C LEU A 19 -11.30 28.87 14.22
N LEU A 20 -10.81 29.82 13.42
CA LEU A 20 -9.99 29.54 12.24
C LEU A 20 -8.73 28.75 12.62
N PHE A 21 -8.00 29.21 13.63
CA PHE A 21 -6.78 28.55 14.10
C PHE A 21 -7.06 27.11 14.57
N LEU A 22 -8.11 26.89 15.34
CA LEU A 22 -8.53 25.55 15.80
C LEU A 22 -8.92 24.65 14.62
N ALA A 23 -9.67 25.18 13.65
CA ALA A 23 -10.02 24.43 12.44
C ALA A 23 -8.77 24.07 11.64
N THR A 24 -7.85 25.01 11.45
CA THR A 24 -6.57 24.77 10.75
C THR A 24 -5.73 23.73 11.48
N ALA A 25 -5.62 23.79 12.81
CA ALA A 25 -4.91 22.80 13.60
C ALA A 25 -5.55 21.41 13.48
N PHE A 26 -6.88 21.34 13.54
CA PHE A 26 -7.63 20.09 13.36
C PHE A 26 -7.40 19.47 11.97
N PHE A 27 -7.49 20.26 10.91
CA PHE A 27 -7.21 19.79 9.56
C PHE A 27 -5.74 19.44 9.35
N GLY A 28 -4.81 20.17 9.97
CA GLY A 28 -3.39 19.82 9.98
C GLY A 28 -3.11 18.49 10.66
N TYR A 29 -3.78 18.22 11.78
CA TYR A 29 -3.72 16.91 12.44
C TYR A 29 -4.27 15.79 11.55
N GLN A 30 -5.43 16.00 10.89
CA GLN A 30 -5.97 15.02 9.95
C GLN A 30 -5.07 14.82 8.72
N ALA A 31 -4.44 15.88 8.21
CA ALA A 31 -3.51 15.80 7.10
C ALA A 31 -2.29 14.93 7.46
N SER A 32 -1.83 14.95 8.71
CA SER A 32 -0.75 14.08 9.19
C SER A 32 -1.12 12.59 9.18
N GLN A 33 -2.42 12.26 9.18
CA GLN A 33 -2.92 10.89 9.10
C GLN A 33 -3.18 10.40 7.67
N VAL A 34 -2.87 11.21 6.65
CA VAL A 34 -3.01 10.80 5.25
C VAL A 34 -2.04 9.66 4.98
N LYS A 35 -2.59 8.52 4.55
CA LYS A 35 -1.81 7.37 4.11
C LYS A 35 -1.74 7.38 2.60
N LEU A 36 -0.54 7.18 2.05
CA LEU A 36 -0.39 6.93 0.62
C LEU A 36 -1.06 5.58 0.32
N GLY A 37 -2.09 5.61 -0.52
CA GLY A 37 -2.71 4.40 -1.05
C GLY A 37 -1.74 3.78 -2.05
N TYR A 38 -0.96 2.79 -1.62
CA TYR A 38 -0.12 1.97 -2.50
C TYR A 38 -0.91 0.85 -3.19
N ASP A 39 -2.23 1.00 -3.31
CA ASP A 39 -3.02 0.11 -4.15
C ASP A 39 -2.67 0.43 -5.61
N PHE A 40 -2.24 -0.60 -6.36
CA PHE A 40 -2.16 -0.51 -7.81
C PHE A 40 -3.45 0.11 -8.34
N ALA A 41 -3.33 1.05 -9.29
CA ALA A 41 -4.46 1.77 -9.85
C ALA A 41 -5.57 0.77 -10.20
N LYS A 42 -6.66 0.79 -9.40
CA LYS A 42 -7.78 -0.12 -9.60
C LYS A 42 -8.42 0.31 -10.91
N ALA A 43 -8.17 -0.46 -11.97
CA ALA A 43 -8.74 -0.23 -13.30
C ALA A 43 -10.28 -0.28 -13.28
N ILE A 44 -10.86 -0.82 -12.21
CA ILE A 44 -12.29 -1.00 -12.01
C ILE A 44 -12.72 -0.18 -10.78
N PRO A 45 -13.81 0.60 -10.88
CA PRO A 45 -14.42 1.28 -9.74
C PRO A 45 -14.77 0.32 -8.59
N ILE A 46 -14.59 0.78 -7.35
CA ILE A 46 -14.79 -0.04 -6.13
C ILE A 46 -16.26 -0.40 -5.87
N ASP A 47 -17.19 0.33 -6.46
CA ASP A 47 -18.63 0.10 -6.41
C ASP A 47 -19.11 -0.89 -7.50
N ASN A 48 -18.22 -1.33 -8.40
CA ASN A 48 -18.57 -2.29 -9.43
C ASN A 48 -18.92 -3.66 -8.83
N PRO A 49 -20.06 -4.28 -9.22
CA PRO A 49 -20.48 -5.58 -8.68
C PRO A 49 -19.44 -6.70 -8.91
N LYS A 50 -18.68 -6.66 -10.02
CA LYS A 50 -17.60 -7.63 -10.27
C LYS A 50 -16.41 -7.43 -9.32
N TYR A 51 -16.09 -6.18 -8.98
CA TYR A 51 -15.04 -5.89 -7.99
C TYR A 51 -15.44 -6.41 -6.60
N LEU A 52 -16.70 -6.20 -6.20
CA LEU A 52 -17.24 -6.73 -4.94
C LEU A 52 -17.29 -8.26 -4.89
N GLN A 53 -17.47 -8.92 -6.02
CA GLN A 53 -17.38 -10.39 -6.11
C GLN A 53 -15.93 -10.86 -6.01
N PHE A 54 -15.00 -10.19 -6.69
CA PHE A 54 -13.57 -10.48 -6.60
C PHE A 54 -13.03 -10.29 -5.18
N GLU A 55 -13.37 -9.20 -4.49
CA GLU A 55 -12.94 -8.96 -3.10
C GLU A 55 -13.50 -10.02 -2.13
N ARG A 56 -14.73 -10.51 -2.35
CA ARG A 56 -15.28 -11.63 -1.58
C ARG A 56 -14.53 -12.93 -1.85
N PHE A 57 -14.23 -13.21 -3.11
CA PHE A 57 -13.42 -14.37 -3.50
C PHE A 57 -12.03 -14.32 -2.84
N LYS A 58 -11.33 -13.19 -2.94
CA LYS A 58 -10.02 -12.94 -2.32
C LYS A 58 -10.03 -13.12 -0.79
N LYS A 59 -11.10 -12.70 -0.11
CA LYS A 59 -11.25 -12.94 1.34
C LYS A 59 -11.38 -14.42 1.70
N THR A 60 -12.03 -15.22 0.86
CA THR A 60 -12.28 -16.64 1.14
C THR A 60 -11.08 -17.52 0.77
N PHE A 61 -10.45 -17.24 -0.37
CA PHE A 61 -9.39 -18.09 -0.93
C PHE A 61 -7.98 -17.53 -0.72
N GLY A 62 -7.85 -16.32 -0.19
CA GLY A 62 -6.59 -15.59 -0.12
C GLY A 62 -6.29 -14.83 -1.42
N ASP A 63 -5.31 -13.94 -1.35
CA ASP A 63 -4.70 -13.34 -2.54
C ASP A 63 -3.57 -14.26 -3.01
N ASN A 64 -3.37 -14.38 -4.31
CA ASN A 64 -2.15 -15.01 -4.80
C ASN A 64 -1.01 -14.04 -4.46
N GLY A 65 -0.28 -14.35 -3.39
CA GLY A 65 0.90 -13.59 -2.97
C GLY A 65 1.85 -13.35 -4.15
N GLY A 66 2.61 -12.27 -4.10
CA GLY A 66 3.52 -11.91 -5.18
C GLY A 66 4.51 -13.05 -5.48
N MET A 67 4.61 -13.45 -6.74
CA MET A 67 5.62 -14.42 -7.20
C MET A 67 6.87 -13.66 -7.64
N LEU A 68 8.02 -14.00 -7.05
CA LEU A 68 9.33 -13.52 -7.51
C LEU A 68 9.97 -14.59 -8.41
N VAL A 69 10.30 -14.21 -9.63
CA VAL A 69 11.00 -15.09 -10.58
C VAL A 69 12.47 -14.70 -10.64
N ILE A 70 13.35 -15.65 -10.38
CA ILE A 70 14.81 -15.49 -10.45
C ILE A 70 15.34 -16.41 -11.55
N ALA A 71 16.04 -15.84 -12.53
CA ALA A 71 16.69 -16.59 -13.60
C ALA A 71 18.21 -16.57 -13.42
N ALA A 72 18.87 -17.69 -13.70
CA ALA A 72 20.32 -17.81 -13.74
C ALA A 72 20.75 -18.21 -15.16
N GLN A 73 21.62 -17.42 -15.77
CA GLN A 73 22.19 -17.72 -17.09
C GLN A 73 23.58 -18.33 -16.91
N THR A 74 23.70 -19.63 -17.16
CA THR A 74 24.97 -20.36 -17.12
C THR A 74 24.86 -21.65 -17.92
N ASP A 75 25.93 -22.02 -18.62
CA ASP A 75 26.01 -23.31 -19.34
C ASP A 75 26.35 -24.47 -18.40
N ARG A 76 26.66 -24.15 -17.13
CA ARG A 76 27.16 -25.09 -16.11
C ARG A 76 26.22 -25.17 -14.91
N PHE A 77 24.90 -25.09 -15.16
CA PHE A 77 23.91 -25.06 -14.08
C PHE A 77 23.95 -26.33 -13.21
N PHE A 78 24.15 -27.48 -13.84
CA PHE A 78 24.21 -28.79 -13.18
C PHE A 78 25.61 -29.19 -12.69
N ASP A 79 26.60 -28.30 -12.82
CA ASP A 79 27.88 -28.53 -12.15
C ASP A 79 27.68 -28.50 -10.64
N SER A 80 28.30 -29.44 -9.93
CA SER A 80 28.08 -29.60 -8.49
C SER A 80 28.38 -28.34 -7.68
N SER A 81 29.38 -27.56 -8.08
CA SER A 81 29.74 -26.31 -7.39
C SER A 81 28.64 -25.25 -7.53
N PHE A 82 28.12 -25.06 -8.74
CA PHE A 82 27.08 -24.08 -9.03
C PHE A 82 25.74 -24.51 -8.43
N PHE A 83 25.35 -25.76 -8.64
CA PHE A 83 24.09 -26.31 -8.15
C PHE A 83 24.01 -26.23 -6.62
N ASN A 84 25.07 -26.64 -5.90
CA ASN A 84 25.10 -26.56 -4.44
C ASN A 84 24.98 -25.11 -3.94
N GLY A 85 25.61 -24.15 -4.62
CA GLY A 85 25.47 -22.73 -4.31
C GLY A 85 24.06 -22.22 -4.55
N PHE A 86 23.41 -22.65 -5.64
CA PHE A 86 22.03 -22.28 -5.95
C PHE A 86 21.03 -22.87 -4.94
N THR A 87 21.22 -24.12 -4.51
CA THR A 87 20.41 -24.74 -3.44
C THR A 87 20.63 -24.05 -2.10
N ALA A 88 21.84 -23.60 -1.79
CA ALA A 88 22.11 -22.82 -0.58
C ALA A 88 21.35 -21.48 -0.59
N LEU A 89 21.39 -20.75 -1.71
CA LEU A 89 20.62 -19.52 -1.90
C LEU A 89 19.11 -19.74 -1.68
N GLN A 90 18.54 -20.82 -2.22
CA GLN A 90 17.13 -21.14 -1.98
C GLN A 90 16.82 -21.38 -0.50
N ARG A 91 17.71 -22.08 0.21
CA ARG A 91 17.55 -22.33 1.64
C ARG A 91 17.59 -21.02 2.44
N ASP A 92 18.48 -20.10 2.08
CA ASP A 92 18.59 -18.80 2.72
C ASP A 92 17.36 -17.94 2.44
N LEU A 93 16.86 -17.94 1.19
CA LEU A 93 15.62 -17.26 0.82
C LEU A 93 14.43 -17.81 1.61
N LYS A 94 14.34 -19.13 1.83
CA LYS A 94 13.26 -19.71 2.63
C LYS A 94 13.21 -19.19 4.08
N ASN A 95 14.34 -18.70 4.61
CA ASN A 95 14.40 -18.11 5.95
C ASN A 95 13.98 -16.64 5.98
N VAL A 96 13.80 -15.99 4.83
CA VAL A 96 13.34 -14.60 4.74
C VAL A 96 11.87 -14.51 5.12
N LYS A 97 11.57 -13.60 6.06
CA LYS A 97 10.18 -13.36 6.51
C LYS A 97 9.29 -12.95 5.34
N GLY A 98 8.22 -13.71 5.11
CA GLY A 98 7.24 -13.46 4.06
C GLY A 98 7.38 -14.35 2.83
N ILE A 99 8.38 -15.23 2.76
CA ILE A 99 8.47 -16.27 1.73
C ILE A 99 7.71 -17.50 2.22
N GLU A 100 6.59 -17.81 1.57
CA GLU A 100 5.75 -18.98 1.90
C GLU A 100 6.23 -20.27 1.21
N GLY A 101 6.87 -20.15 0.04
CA GLY A 101 7.36 -21.30 -0.72
C GLY A 101 8.34 -20.91 -1.81
N ILE A 102 9.17 -21.87 -2.21
CA ILE A 102 10.11 -21.74 -3.32
C ILE A 102 9.89 -22.94 -4.24
N LEU A 103 9.71 -22.68 -5.53
CA LEU A 103 9.69 -23.69 -6.58
C LEU A 103 11.01 -23.59 -7.34
N SER A 104 11.71 -24.70 -7.51
CA SER A 104 12.97 -24.75 -8.24
C SER A 104 13.13 -26.03 -9.04
N ALA A 105 14.17 -26.07 -9.87
CA ALA A 105 14.62 -27.27 -10.57
C ALA A 105 14.90 -28.41 -9.56
N PRO A 106 14.61 -29.67 -9.93
CA PRO A 106 14.80 -30.83 -9.07
C PRO A 106 16.25 -31.04 -8.64
#